data_AF-A0A7V8XR37-F1
#
_entry.id   AF-A0A7V8XR37-F1
#
_cell.length_a   1.000
_cell.length_b   1.000
_cell.length_c   1.000
_cell.angle_alpha   90.00
_cell.angle_beta   90.00
_cell.angle_gamma   90.00
#
_symmetry.space_group_name_H-M   'P 1'
#
loop_
_entity.id
_entity.type
_entity.pdbx_description
1 polymer ?
#
loop_
_entity_poly.entity_id
_entity_poly.type
_entity_poly.pdbx_seq_one_letter_code
_entity_poly.pdbx_strand_id
1 'polypeptide(L)' 'AALVPYHASQMYSRNIVTFLLHLLGKEGATQSSVPIDPADEITRETLLTREGAVVHPRVKELLTTAR' A
#
# COMPACT_ATOMS: atom_id res chain seq x y z
N ALA A 1 15.59 14.65 22.97
CA ALA A 1 14.44 15.05 22.11
C ALA A 1 14.56 14.56 20.65
N ALA A 2 15.75 14.43 20.06
CA ALA A 2 15.92 14.02 18.64
C ALA A 2 15.75 12.52 18.33
N LEU A 3 15.68 11.64 19.33
CA LEU A 3 15.58 10.19 19.12
C LEU A 3 14.17 9.74 18.69
N VAL A 4 13.12 10.49 19.04
CA VAL A 4 11.74 10.10 18.74
C VAL A 4 11.45 10.12 17.23
N PRO A 5 11.76 11.21 16.48
CA PRO A 5 11.63 11.18 15.02
C PRO A 5 12.49 10.10 14.36
N TYR A 6 13.72 9.89 14.84
CA TYR A 6 14.64 8.90 14.29
C TYR A 6 14.10 7.47 14.43
N HIS A 7 13.65 7.08 15.63
CA HIS A 7 13.07 5.75 15.85
C HIS A 7 11.72 5.58 15.15
N ALA A 8 10.92 6.64 15.05
CA ALA A 8 9.68 6.62 14.27
C ALA A 8 9.94 6.34 12.79
N SER A 9 10.94 7.00 12.19
CA SER A 9 11.36 6.73 10.82
C SER A 9 11.83 5.29 10.65
N GLN A 10 12.66 4.75 11.57
CA GLN A 10 13.09 3.36 11.49
C GLN A 10 11.92 2.37 11.55
N MET A 11 10.96 2.57 12.45
CA MET A 11 9.76 1.73 12.55
C MET A 11 8.90 1.80 11.28
N TYR A 12 8.68 3.01 10.74
CA TYR A 12 7.91 3.20 9.52
C TYR A 12 8.59 2.55 8.30
N SER A 13 9.89 2.78 8.12
CA SER A 13 10.68 2.16 7.04
C SER A 13 10.59 0.65 7.08
N ARG A 14 10.60 0.04 8.28
CA ARG A 14 10.43 -1.41 8.42
C ARG A 14 9.08 -1.87 7.87
N ASN A 15 7.99 -1.20 8.22
CA ASN A 15 6.65 -1.54 7.73
C ASN A 15 6.56 -1.42 6.20
N ILE A 16 7.12 -0.35 5.63
CA ILE A 16 7.12 -0.14 4.16
C ILE A 16 7.92 -1.23 3.46
N VAL A 17 9.13 -1.56 3.95
CA VAL A 17 9.95 -2.62 3.34
C VAL A 17 9.26 -3.97 3.43
N THR A 18 8.69 -4.32 4.58
CA THR A 18 7.94 -5.58 4.75
C THR A 18 6.74 -5.65 3.79
N PHE A 19 5.99 -4.56 3.64
CA PHE A 19 4.87 -4.49 2.71
C PHE A 19 5.31 -4.64 1.24
N LEU A 20 6.40 -3.98 0.84
CA LEU A 20 6.93 -4.12 -0.52
C LEU A 20 7.44 -5.53 -0.81
N LEU A 21 8.09 -6.18 0.16
CA LEU A 21 8.53 -7.58 0.03
C LEU A 21 7.35 -8.54 -0.08
N HIS A 22 6.26 -8.28 0.65
CA HIS A 22 5.01 -9.03 0.53
C HIS A 22 4.40 -8.88 -0.85
N LEU A 23 4.27 -7.64 -1.35
CA LEU A 23 3.71 -7.36 -2.67
C LEU A 23 4.54 -7.98 -3.80
N LEU A 24 5.86 -7.73 -3.81
CA LEU A 24 6.72 -8.15 -4.91
C LEU A 24 7.03 -9.66 -4.85
N GLY A 25 6.94 -10.29 -3.68
CA GLY A 25 7.36 -11.66 -3.49
C GLY A 25 8.84 -11.87 -3.83
N LYS A 26 9.23 -13.13 -4.08
CA LYS A 26 10.64 -13.50 -4.29
C LYS A 26 11.20 -13.06 -5.65
N GLU A 27 10.35 -12.95 -6.66
CA GLU A 27 10.74 -12.63 -8.03
C GLU A 27 10.38 -11.21 -8.45
N GLY A 28 9.68 -10.42 -7.63
CA GLY A 28 9.10 -9.16 -8.10
C GLY A 28 10.10 -8.08 -8.51
N ALA A 29 11.38 -8.19 -8.14
CA ALA A 29 12.43 -7.32 -8.67
C ALA A 29 12.76 -7.57 -10.16
N THR A 30 12.36 -8.71 -10.71
CA THR A 30 12.55 -9.06 -12.13
C THR A 30 11.27 -8.85 -12.96
N GLN A 31 10.15 -8.55 -12.32
CA GLN A 31 8.86 -8.31 -12.97
C GLN A 31 8.75 -6.86 -13.45
N SER A 32 8.20 -6.65 -14.65
CA SER A 32 7.96 -5.31 -15.21
C SER A 32 6.71 -4.63 -14.65
N SER A 33 5.90 -5.34 -13.86
CA SER A 33 4.70 -4.81 -13.20
C SER A 33 4.60 -5.35 -11.78
N VAL A 34 3.99 -4.54 -10.90
CA VAL A 34 3.66 -4.98 -9.53
C VAL A 34 2.51 -5.99 -9.61
N PRO A 35 2.64 -7.20 -9.03
CA PRO A 35 1.53 -8.13 -8.96
C PRO A 35 0.48 -7.60 -7.99
N ILE A 36 -0.77 -7.55 -8.45
CA ILE A 36 -1.91 -7.05 -7.66
C ILE A 36 -2.91 -8.21 -7.51
N ASP A 37 -2.94 -8.80 -6.32
CA ASP A 37 -3.90 -9.84 -5.96
C ASP A 37 -5.03 -9.24 -5.09
N PRO A 38 -6.25 -9.04 -5.62
CA PRO A 38 -7.37 -8.53 -4.82
C PRO A 38 -7.92 -9.54 -3.79
N ALA A 39 -7.52 -10.81 -3.84
CA ALA A 39 -7.86 -11.81 -2.82
C ALA A 39 -6.98 -11.67 -1.57
N ASP A 40 -5.76 -11.15 -1.72
CA ASP A 40 -4.88 -10.80 -0.61
C ASP A 40 -5.43 -9.56 0.13
N GLU A 41 -5.69 -9.73 1.42
CA GLU A 41 -6.28 -8.68 2.26
C GLU A 41 -5.39 -7.44 2.31
N ILE A 42 -4.08 -7.62 2.44
CA ILE A 42 -3.12 -6.51 2.51
C ILE A 42 -3.16 -5.70 1.22
N THR A 43 -3.16 -6.34 0.06
CA THR A 43 -3.26 -5.68 -1.25
C THR A 43 -4.61 -4.99 -1.42
N ARG A 44 -5.72 -5.64 -1.05
CA ARG A 44 -7.08 -5.08 -1.18
C ARG A 44 -7.26 -3.81 -0.34
N GLU A 45 -6.86 -3.85 0.92
CA GLU A 45 -7.06 -2.73 1.86
C GLU A 45 -6.07 -1.57 1.60
N THR A 46 -4.98 -1.80 0.87
CA THR A 46 -4.01 -0.74 0.52
C THR A 46 -4.20 -0.17 -0.89
N LEU A 47 -4.93 -0.85 -1.79
CA LEU A 47 -5.15 -0.41 -3.17
C LEU A 47 -6.22 0.68 -3.25
N LEU A 48 -5.79 1.92 -3.52
CA LEU A 48 -6.69 3.08 -3.64
C LEU A 48 -7.34 3.21 -5.01
N THR A 49 -6.53 3.11 -6.06
CA THR A 49 -6.95 3.35 -7.44
C THR A 49 -6.44 2.25 -8.36
N ARG A 50 -7.20 1.96 -9.41
CA ARG A 50 -6.82 1.04 -10.47
C ARG A 50 -7.60 1.38 -11.73
N GLU A 51 -6.92 1.31 -12.88
CA GLU A 51 -7.56 1.48 -14.21
C GLU A 51 -8.38 2.79 -14.32
N GLY A 52 -7.87 3.88 -13.75
CA GLY A 52 -8.52 5.20 -13.79
C GLY A 52 -9.70 5.37 -12.82
N ALA A 53 -9.99 4.39 -11.96
CA ALA A 53 -11.06 4.44 -10.98
C ALA A 53 -10.54 4.35 -9.53
N VAL A 54 -11.29 4.95 -8.60
CA VAL A 54 -11.12 4.72 -7.15
C VAL A 54 -11.80 3.40 -6.80
N VAL A 55 -11.03 2.45 -6.29
CA VAL A 55 -11.48 1.08 -5.98
C VAL A 55 -11.62 0.84 -4.48
N HIS A 56 -10.90 1.59 -3.64
CA HIS A 56 -11.01 1.46 -2.19
C HIS A 56 -12.39 1.93 -1.69
N PRO A 57 -13.20 1.07 -1.03
CA PRO A 57 -14.59 1.36 -0.70
C PRO A 57 -14.76 2.66 0.10
N ARG A 58 -13.99 2.83 1.17
CA ARG A 58 -14.07 4.01 2.04
C ARG A 58 -13.73 5.31 1.32
N VAL A 59 -12.69 5.31 0.48
CA VAL A 59 -12.29 6.51 -0.28
C VAL A 59 -13.31 6.85 -1.34
N LYS A 60 -13.86 5.84 -2.01
CA LYS A 60 -14.93 6.01 -2.99
C LYS A 60 -16.17 6.64 -2.35
N GLU A 61 -16.60 6.15 -1.18
CA GLU A 61 -17.71 6.71 -0.41
C GLU A 61 -17.47 8.18 -0.07
N LEU A 62 -16.32 8.52 0.52
CA LEU A 62 -15.97 9.89 0.91
C LEU A 62 -16.00 10.86 -0.28
N LEU A 63 -15.50 10.45 -1.45
CA LEU A 63 -15.49 11.28 -2.65
C LEU A 63 -16.88 11.43 -3.28
N THR A 64 -17.79 10.47 -3.08
CA THR A 64 -19.18 10.56 -3.55
C THR A 64 -20.07 11.38 -2.63
N THR A 65 -19.84 11.35 -1.32
CA THR A 65 -20.62 12.10 -0.32
C THR A 65 -20.15 13.56 -0.20
N ALA A 66 -18.91 13.87 -0.56
CA ALA A 66 -18.39 15.25 -0.63
C ALA A 66 -18.89 16.05 -1.85
N ARG A 67 -19.92 15.56 -2.57
CA ARG A 67 -20.57 16.26 -3.69
C ARG A 67 -21.82 17.00 -3.25
#